data_AF-A0A2N1D940-F1
#
_entry.id   AF-A0A2N1D940-F1
#
_cell.length_a   1.000
_cell.length_b   1.000
_cell.length_c   1.000
_cell.angle_alpha   90.00
_cell.angle_beta   90.00
_cell.angle_gamma   90.00
#
_symmetry.space_group_name_H-M   'P 1'
#
loop_
_entity.id
_entity.type
_entity.pdbx_description
1 polymer ?
#
loop_
_entity_poly.entity_id
_entity_poly.type
_entity_poly.pdbx_seq_one_letter_code
_entity_poly.pdbx_strand_id
1 'polypeptide(L)'
;MHLVLHVDVLKAQGWSDKQVLALWHTVYKDTLLTQKFMRDETLSQGELISLNETIEIYRKRLYDISWLMRNLNEYIAREANKEDNCSGRFYSLPSLALTLRAS
;
A
#
# COMPACT_ATOMS: atom_id res chain seq x y z
N MET A 1 -5.21 -18.75 7.77
CA MET A 1 -3.91 -18.06 7.89
C MET A 1 -4.13 -16.82 8.76
N HIS A 2 -3.37 -16.59 9.84
CA HIS A 2 -3.46 -15.36 10.64
C HIS A 2 -2.09 -14.66 10.54
N LEU A 3 -2.06 -13.47 9.93
CA LEU A 3 -0.89 -12.60 9.91
C LEU A 3 -1.08 -11.54 10.99
N VAL A 4 -0.27 -11.57 12.04
CA VAL A 4 -0.26 -10.53 13.07
C VAL A 4 0.76 -9.49 12.67
N LEU A 5 0.27 -8.32 12.26
CA LEU A 5 1.10 -7.20 11.87
C LEU A 5 1.18 -6.21 13.05
N HIS A 6 2.35 -6.14 13.70
CA HIS A 6 2.59 -5.16 14.75
C HIS A 6 3.19 -3.89 14.13
N VAL A 7 2.42 -2.83 14.08
CA VAL A 7 2.86 -1.54 13.54
C VAL A 7 2.99 -0.56 14.69
N ASP A 8 4.22 -0.14 14.93
CA ASP A 8 4.57 0.82 15.98
C ASP A 8 4.54 2.24 15.40
N VAL A 9 3.41 2.91 15.57
CA VAL A 9 3.18 4.28 15.10
C VAL A 9 4.14 5.28 15.77
N LEU A 10 4.49 5.05 17.04
CA LEU A 10 5.40 5.94 17.78
C LEU A 10 6.82 5.84 17.22
N LYS A 11 7.24 4.62 16.87
CA LYS A 11 8.53 4.39 16.20
C LYS A 11 8.57 5.03 14.82
N ALA A 12 7.48 4.97 14.05
CA ALA A 12 7.40 5.56 12.72
C ALA A 12 7.44 7.10 12.73
N GLN A 13 6.87 7.74 13.76
CA GLN A 13 6.95 9.19 13.96
C GLN A 13 8.36 9.65 14.36
N GLY A 14 9.15 8.79 15.00
CA GLY A 14 10.54 9.08 15.38
C GLY A 14 11.56 8.89 14.25
N TRP A 15 11.17 8.37 13.08
CA TRP A 15 12.10 8.14 11.98
C TRP A 15 12.52 9.42 11.28
N SER A 16 13.81 9.54 11.00
CA SER A 16 14.31 10.59 10.11
C SER A 16 13.83 10.37 8.68
N ASP A 17 13.82 11.43 7.89
CA ASP A 17 13.39 11.41 6.50
C ASP A 17 14.20 10.39 5.66
N LYS A 18 15.51 10.27 5.91
CA LYS A 18 16.36 9.23 5.31
C LYS A 18 15.96 7.82 5.73
N GLN A 19 15.57 7.61 6.99
CA GLN A 19 15.09 6.30 7.46
C GLN A 19 13.77 5.91 6.82
N VAL A 20 12.83 6.85 6.69
CA VAL A 20 11.55 6.65 6.00
C VAL A 20 11.80 6.23 4.55
N LEU A 21 12.69 6.94 3.84
CA LEU A 21 13.04 6.62 2.46
C LEU A 21 13.76 5.27 2.33
N ALA A 22 14.73 4.98 3.20
CA ALA A 22 15.44 3.71 3.19
C ALA A 22 14.48 2.52 3.38
N LEU A 23 13.56 2.61 4.35
CA LEU A 23 12.54 1.59 4.56
C LEU A 23 11.59 1.48 3.36
N TRP A 24 11.15 2.62 2.81
CA TRP A 24 10.30 2.63 1.63
C TRP A 24 10.96 1.93 0.43
N HIS A 25 12.25 2.19 0.17
CA HIS A 25 13.02 1.58 -0.92
C HIS A 25 13.21 0.07 -0.77
N THR A 26 13.12 -0.49 0.45
CA THR A 26 13.17 -1.95 0.65
C THR A 26 11.89 -2.66 0.23
N VAL A 27 10.75 -1.98 0.32
CA VAL A 27 9.41 -2.56 0.08
C VAL A 27 8.86 -2.16 -1.29
N TYR A 28 9.16 -0.95 -1.74
CA TYR A 28 8.62 -0.34 -2.95
C TYR A 28 9.74 0.21 -3.84
N LYS A 29 9.41 0.37 -5.12
CA LYS A 29 10.33 0.99 -6.08
C LYS A 29 10.61 2.44 -5.69
N ASP A 30 11.88 2.78 -5.74
CA ASP A 30 12.41 4.11 -5.49
C ASP A 30 12.14 5.06 -6.67
N THR A 31 12.16 6.37 -6.39
CA THR A 31 12.06 7.42 -7.40
C THR A 31 13.37 8.18 -7.52
N LEU A 32 13.64 8.75 -8.70
CA LEU A 32 14.86 9.52 -8.94
C LEU A 32 15.05 10.64 -7.91
N LEU A 33 13.96 11.34 -7.54
CA LEU A 33 13.97 12.38 -6.53
C LEU A 33 14.44 11.87 -5.17
N THR A 34 13.92 10.71 -4.73
CA THR A 34 14.32 10.10 -3.46
C THR A 34 15.73 9.53 -3.49
N GLN A 35 16.21 9.03 -4.63
CA GLN A 35 17.59 8.58 -4.80
C GLN A 35 18.58 9.76 -4.70
N LYS A 36 18.29 10.88 -5.37
CA LYS A 36 19.10 12.10 -5.29
C LYS A 36 19.26 12.57 -3.84
N PHE A 37 18.16 12.59 -3.08
CA PHE A 37 18.21 12.95 -1.66
C PHE A 37 19.05 11.96 -0.83
N MET A 38 18.94 10.66 -1.10
CA MET A 38 19.75 9.65 -0.42
C MET A 38 21.25 9.73 -0.74
N ARG A 39 21.61 10.33 -1.88
CA ARG A 39 22.99 10.59 -2.31
C ARG A 39 23.54 11.95 -1.87
N ASP A 40 22.77 12.71 -1.08
CA ASP A 40 23.11 14.07 -0.66
C ASP A 40 23.37 15.02 -1.85
N GLU A 41 22.71 14.78 -2.99
CA GLU A 41 22.76 15.68 -4.15
C GLU A 41 21.97 16.97 -3.87
N THR A 42 22.40 18.09 -4.46
CA THR A 42 21.70 19.38 -4.33
C THR A 42 20.36 19.34 -5.05
N LEU A 43 19.29 19.50 -4.26
CA LEU A 43 17.91 19.61 -4.75
C LEU A 43 17.51 21.07 -4.87
N SER A 44 16.76 21.41 -5.92
CA SER A 44 16.12 22.71 -6.03
C SER A 44 15.03 22.89 -4.96
N GLN A 45 14.63 24.14 -4.69
CA GLN A 45 13.56 24.43 -3.73
C GLN A 45 12.24 23.72 -4.08
N GLY A 46 11.90 23.65 -5.37
CA GLY A 46 10.72 22.90 -5.82
C GLY A 46 10.83 21.39 -5.56
N GLU A 47 12.00 20.81 -5.85
CA GLU A 47 12.27 19.40 -5.56
C GLU A 47 12.20 19.08 -4.06
N LEU A 48 12.67 19.98 -3.19
CA LEU A 48 12.59 19.82 -1.73
C LEU A 48 11.14 19.84 -1.21
N ILE A 49 10.30 20.73 -1.75
CA ILE A 49 8.88 20.79 -1.38
C ILE A 49 8.19 19.47 -1.75
N SER A 50 8.34 19.04 -3.01
CA SER A 50 7.75 17.78 -3.49
C SER A 50 8.31 16.57 -2.74
N LEU A 51 9.59 16.59 -2.38
CA LEU A 51 10.20 15.53 -1.58
C LEU A 51 9.57 15.45 -0.19
N ASN A 52 9.46 16.57 0.52
CA ASN A 52 8.87 16.59 1.87
C ASN A 52 7.42 16.10 1.87
N GLU A 53 6.61 16.53 0.90
CA GLU A 53 5.24 16.03 0.73
C GLU A 53 5.22 14.52 0.48
N THR A 54 6.14 14.03 -0.35
CA THR A 54 6.27 12.59 -0.66
C THR A 54 6.68 11.79 0.58
N ILE A 55 7.64 12.28 1.37
CA ILE A 55 8.12 11.62 2.58
C ILE A 55 7.02 11.54 3.63
N GLU A 56 6.21 12.59 3.80
CA GLU A 56 5.06 12.57 4.70
C GLU A 56 4.02 11.52 4.28
N ILE A 57 3.77 11.38 2.98
CA ILE A 57 2.89 10.32 2.45
C ILE A 57 3.49 8.93 2.74
N TYR A 58 4.79 8.75 2.53
CA TYR A 58 5.47 7.46 2.78
C TYR A 58 5.47 7.10 4.26
N ARG A 59 5.76 8.07 5.13
CA ARG A 59 5.70 7.90 6.59
C ARG A 59 4.31 7.42 7.00
N LYS A 60 3.25 8.11 6.56
CA LYS A 60 1.85 7.70 6.80
C LYS A 60 1.57 6.27 6.35
N ARG A 61 1.99 5.91 5.14
CA ARG A 61 1.76 4.57 4.57
C ARG A 61 2.52 3.46 5.28
N LEU A 62 3.71 3.73 5.81
CA LEU A 62 4.51 2.73 6.52
C LEU A 62 3.91 2.35 7.88
N TYR A 63 3.11 3.22 8.50
CA TYR A 63 2.43 2.91 9.76
C TYR A 63 0.90 2.75 9.66
N ASP A 64 0.30 2.96 8.48
CA ASP A 64 -1.12 2.74 8.26
C ASP A 64 -1.40 1.25 7.96
N ILE A 65 -1.79 0.53 9.02
CA ILE A 65 -2.18 -0.88 8.96
C ILE A 65 -3.30 -1.11 7.94
N SER A 66 -4.26 -0.19 7.85
CA SER A 66 -5.40 -0.32 6.93
C SER A 66 -4.93 -0.19 5.48
N TRP A 67 -3.97 0.71 5.23
CA TRP A 67 -3.35 0.85 3.92
C TRP A 67 -2.56 -0.41 3.53
N LEU A 68 -1.78 -1.00 4.44
CA LEU A 68 -1.07 -2.25 4.16
C LEU A 68 -2.04 -3.41 3.88
N MET A 69 -3.07 -3.57 4.71
CA MET A 69 -4.09 -4.61 4.52
C MET A 69 -4.84 -4.45 3.20
N ARG A 70 -5.09 -3.21 2.76
CA ARG A 70 -5.70 -2.96 1.45
C ARG A 70 -4.81 -3.43 0.30
N ASN A 71 -3.51 -3.14 0.35
CA ASN A 71 -2.56 -3.60 -0.68
C ASN A 71 -2.45 -5.14 -0.71
N LEU A 72 -2.41 -5.77 0.48
CA LEU A 72 -2.38 -7.23 0.60
C LEU A 72 -3.67 -7.89 0.06
N ASN A 73 -4.83 -7.35 0.42
CA ASN A 73 -6.12 -7.84 -0.05
C ASN A 73 -6.25 -7.67 -1.57
N GLU A 74 -5.79 -6.56 -2.14
CA GLU A 74 -5.78 -6.34 -3.59
C GLU A 74 -4.87 -7.35 -4.30
N TYR A 75 -3.68 -7.60 -3.75
CA TYR A 75 -2.75 -8.59 -4.30
C TYR A 75 -3.34 -10.00 -4.27
N ILE A 76 -3.85 -10.45 -3.12
CA ILE A 76 -4.48 -11.78 -2.96
C ILE A 76 -5.69 -11.90 -3.89
N ALA A 77 -6.56 -10.89 -3.95
CA ALA A 77 -7.71 -10.90 -4.84
C ALA A 77 -7.29 -10.97 -6.31
N ARG A 78 -6.22 -10.26 -6.71
CA ARG A 78 -5.71 -10.31 -8.08
C ARG A 78 -5.12 -11.67 -8.44
N GLU A 79 -4.34 -12.28 -7.56
CA GLU A 79 -3.74 -13.59 -7.82
C GLU A 79 -4.81 -14.70 -7.80
N ALA A 80 -5.76 -14.66 -6.86
CA ALA A 80 -6.91 -15.57 -6.85
C ALA A 80 -7.74 -15.46 -8.15
N ASN A 81 -8.00 -14.23 -8.62
CA ASN A 81 -8.73 -14.02 -9.87
C ASN A 81 -7.95 -14.48 -11.12
N LYS A 82 -6.61 -14.52 -11.08
CA LYS A 82 -5.77 -15.06 -12.16
C LYS A 82 -5.73 -16.58 -12.15
N GLU A 83 -5.69 -17.18 -10.97
CA GLU A 83 -5.58 -18.63 -10.80
C GLU A 83 -6.91 -19.35 -11.08
N ASP A 84 -8.05 -18.70 -10.79
CA ASP A 84 -9.37 -19.32 -11.00
C ASP A 84 -9.95 -19.17 -12.42
N ASN A 85 -9.39 -18.33 -13.30
CA ASN A 85 -9.98 -17.99 -14.61
C ASN A 85 -11.50 -17.66 -14.53
N CYS A 86 -11.99 -17.25 -13.35
CA CYS A 86 -13.39 -16.97 -13.08
C CYS A 86 -13.66 -15.49 -13.32
N SER A 87 -14.33 -15.19 -14.43
CA SER A 87 -14.91 -13.87 -14.72
C SER A 87 -16.18 -13.59 -13.89
N GLY A 88 -16.17 -13.92 -12.59
CA GLY A 88 -17.35 -13.92 -11.71
C GLY A 88 -17.33 -12.79 -10.69
N ARG A 89 -18.21 -11.80 -10.86
CA ARG A 89 -18.41 -10.68 -9.93
C ARG A 89 -18.97 -11.20 -8.60
N PHE A 90 -18.18 -11.13 -7.53
CA PHE A 90 -18.50 -11.64 -6.17
C PHE A 90 -19.56 -10.82 -5.40
N TYR A 91 -20.53 -10.19 -6.09
CA TYR A 91 -21.68 -9.56 -5.46
C TYR A 91 -22.96 -10.16 -6.05
N SER A 92 -23.48 -11.22 -5.44
CA SER A 92 -24.88 -11.57 -5.59
C SER A 92 -25.72 -10.57 -4.79
N LEU A 93 -26.48 -9.73 -5.48
CA LEU A 93 -27.56 -8.94 -4.87
C LEU A 93 -28.59 -9.91 -4.24
N PRO A 94 -29.12 -9.62 -3.04
CA PRO A 94 -30.12 -10.45 -2.41
C PRO A 94 -31.50 -10.15 -3.02
N SER A 95 -31.86 -10.77 -4.16
CA SER A 95 -33.26 -10.74 -4.62
C SER A 95 -33.72 -11.85 -5.58
N LEU A 96 -32.90 -12.84 -5.93
CA LEU A 96 -33.36 -13.97 -6.78
C LEU A 96 -33.33 -15.33 -6.06
N ALA A 97 -33.86 -15.37 -4.84
CA ALA A 97 -34.12 -16.62 -4.12
C ALA A 97 -35.50 -17.25 -4.42
N LEU A 98 -36.29 -16.74 -5.37
CA LEU A 98 -37.64 -17.24 -5.63
C LEU A 98 -37.98 -17.32 -7.13
N THR A 99 -37.38 -18.27 -7.85
CA THR A 99 -38.05 -18.98 -8.96
C THR A 99 -37.14 -20.08 -9.51
N LEU A 100 -37.12 -21.25 -8.86
CA LEU A 100 -36.93 -22.57 -9.51
C LEU A 100 -36.93 -23.68 -8.44
N ARG A 101 -38.07 -23.87 -7.78
CA ARG A 101 -38.45 -25.15 -7.15
C ARG A 101 -39.98 -25.20 -6.93
N ALA A 102 -40.67 -25.59 -7.99
CA ALA A 102 -41.98 -26.25 -8.06
C ALA A 102 -42.24 -26.39 -9.57
N SER A 103 -42.08 -27.59 -10.15
CA SER A 103 -43.17 -28.55 -10.36
C SER A 103 -44.22 -28.00 -11.32
#